data_AF-A0A1C6SC61-F1
#
_entry.id   AF-A0A1C6SC61-F1
#
_cell.length_a   1.000
_cell.length_b   1.000
_cell.length_c   1.000
_cell.angle_alpha   90.00
_cell.angle_beta   90.00
_cell.angle_gamma   90.00
#
_symmetry.space_group_name_H-M   'P 1'
#
loop_
_entity.id
_entity.type
_entity.pdbx_description
1 polymer ?
#
loop_
_entity_poly.entity_id
_entity_poly.type
_entity_poly.pdbx_seq_one_letter_code
_entity_poly.pdbx_strand_id
1 'polypeptide(L)'
;MTRRPICFYYGQGRLDDLAGYVRVVLQPDAYQPAELRYLAEQDVQTLAYLSLSEDQGPPAPWQRRERNPDWGGAFVHVDHPLWVAHVVGAAKQAVARGFAGLFLDTLNVELTYPEDVPHLLTLVAAVREEAEPAYLLANRGFGMLPRLAEIVDGIVFESFSARWTEQSYAPWPADVLEFHAQIAEQLLQLELDLYSLDYADSQGLADFAERRARQFGLQSFVSDRALSRA
;
A
#
# COMPACT_ATOMS: atom_id res chain seq x y z
N MET A 1 6.11 2.03 26.21
CA MET A 1 6.66 2.67 25.00
C MET A 1 5.50 2.81 24.02
N THR A 2 5.34 3.98 23.38
CA THR A 2 4.34 4.18 22.32
C THR A 2 4.78 3.39 21.09
N ARG A 3 3.94 2.49 20.58
CA ARG A 3 4.25 1.72 19.36
C ARG A 3 4.37 2.64 18.15
N ARG A 4 5.20 2.23 17.19
CA ARG A 4 5.30 2.93 15.89
C ARG A 4 4.03 2.67 15.09
N PRO A 5 3.59 3.61 14.25
CA PRO A 5 2.25 3.54 13.65
C PRO A 5 2.11 2.43 12.61
N ILE A 6 3.06 2.33 11.68
CA ILE A 6 3.01 1.35 10.60
C ILE A 6 4.41 0.88 10.20
N CYS A 7 4.49 -0.36 9.72
CA CYS A 7 5.66 -0.96 9.07
C CYS A 7 5.26 -1.61 7.75
N PHE A 8 6.13 -1.54 6.75
CA PHE A 8 6.00 -2.30 5.50
C PHE A 8 7.19 -3.23 5.42
N TYR A 9 6.93 -4.54 5.44
CA TYR A 9 7.98 -5.55 5.47
C TYR A 9 7.65 -6.72 4.55
N TYR A 10 8.41 -6.84 3.46
CA TYR A 10 8.23 -7.91 2.46
C TYR A 10 9.22 -9.07 2.64
N GLY A 11 9.95 -9.09 3.76
CA GLY A 11 10.75 -10.22 4.18
C GLY A 11 9.95 -11.30 4.92
N GLN A 12 10.66 -12.11 5.72
CA GLN A 12 10.10 -13.22 6.50
C GLN A 12 10.55 -13.11 7.97
N GLY A 13 9.75 -13.63 8.90
CA GLY A 13 10.07 -13.66 10.32
C GLY A 13 10.08 -12.27 10.98
N ARG A 14 11.09 -11.99 11.83
CA ARG A 14 11.27 -10.72 12.57
C ARG A 14 10.09 -10.35 13.49
N LEU A 15 9.35 -11.34 13.97
CA LEU A 15 8.08 -11.12 14.69
C LEU A 15 8.21 -10.18 15.89
N ASP A 16 9.31 -10.25 16.64
CA ASP A 16 9.54 -9.39 17.80
C ASP A 16 9.72 -7.91 17.42
N ASP A 17 10.37 -7.65 16.28
CA ASP A 17 10.51 -6.28 15.77
C ASP A 17 9.18 -5.74 15.23
N LEU A 18 8.44 -6.61 14.54
CA LEU A 18 7.11 -6.32 14.02
C LEU A 18 6.09 -6.04 15.14
N ALA A 19 6.23 -6.68 16.30
CA ALA A 19 5.43 -6.41 17.50
C ALA A 19 5.59 -4.98 18.06
N GLY A 20 6.61 -4.25 17.62
CA GLY A 20 6.81 -2.84 17.96
C GLY A 20 5.88 -1.86 17.23
N TYR A 21 5.01 -2.35 16.35
CA TYR A 21 4.13 -1.54 15.50
C TYR A 21 2.65 -1.72 15.82
N VAL A 22 1.83 -0.73 15.48
CA VAL A 22 0.36 -0.86 15.52
C VAL A 22 -0.12 -1.67 14.31
N ARG A 23 0.39 -1.35 13.11
CA ARG A 23 0.09 -2.04 11.85
C ARG A 23 1.34 -2.52 11.15
N VAL A 24 1.25 -3.67 10.47
CA VAL A 24 2.33 -4.20 9.64
C VAL A 24 1.77 -4.74 8.33
N VAL A 25 2.27 -4.21 7.21
CA VAL A 25 1.98 -4.72 5.87
C VAL A 25 2.96 -5.81 5.50
N LEU A 26 2.45 -6.98 5.12
CA LEU A 26 3.21 -8.20 4.88
C LEU A 26 2.85 -8.83 3.53
N GLN A 27 3.81 -9.56 2.95
CA GLN A 27 3.54 -10.48 1.85
C GLN A 27 2.74 -11.68 2.39
N PRO A 28 1.53 -11.98 1.87
CA PRO A 28 0.67 -12.99 2.47
C PRO A 28 1.33 -14.35 2.54
N ASP A 29 2.05 -14.76 1.50
CA ASP A 29 2.67 -16.10 1.44
C ASP A 29 3.96 -16.24 2.25
N ALA A 30 4.49 -15.14 2.79
CA ALA A 30 5.69 -15.15 3.63
C ALA A 30 5.41 -15.52 5.10
N TYR A 31 4.14 -15.54 5.52
CA TYR A 31 3.75 -15.71 6.93
C TYR A 31 2.71 -16.81 7.14
N GLN A 32 2.96 -17.64 8.15
CA GLN A 32 2.08 -18.74 8.55
C GLN A 32 0.99 -18.25 9.52
N PRO A 33 -0.18 -18.93 9.57
CA PRO A 33 -1.26 -18.54 10.48
C PRO A 33 -0.86 -18.46 11.97
N ALA A 34 0.11 -19.25 12.42
CA ALA A 34 0.62 -19.19 13.79
C ALA A 34 1.42 -17.89 14.06
N GLU A 35 2.14 -17.38 13.07
CA GLU A 35 2.90 -16.12 13.17
C GLU A 35 1.97 -14.91 13.16
N LEU A 36 0.93 -14.95 12.31
CA LEU A 36 -0.12 -13.93 12.32
C LEU A 36 -0.85 -13.89 13.67
N ARG A 37 -1.14 -15.06 14.25
CA ARG A 37 -1.75 -15.14 15.58
C ARG A 37 -0.85 -14.57 16.67
N TYR A 38 0.44 -14.88 16.64
CA TYR A 38 1.41 -14.30 17.57
C TYR A 38 1.38 -12.77 17.51
N LEU A 39 1.44 -12.18 16.31
CA LEU A 39 1.37 -10.73 16.13
C LEU A 39 0.04 -10.15 16.62
N ALA A 40 -1.08 -10.82 16.34
CA ALA A 40 -2.39 -10.42 16.84
C ALA A 40 -2.49 -10.47 18.37
N GLU A 41 -1.89 -11.47 19.04
CA GLU A 41 -1.77 -11.54 20.51
C GLU A 41 -0.92 -10.42 21.10
N GLN A 42 -0.04 -9.83 20.28
CA GLN A 42 0.68 -8.60 20.60
C GLN A 42 -0.11 -7.34 20.19
N ASP A 43 -1.41 -7.41 19.89
CA ASP A 43 -2.24 -6.30 19.41
C ASP A 43 -1.70 -5.63 18.13
N VAL A 44 -1.04 -6.39 17.24
CA VAL A 44 -0.61 -5.90 15.92
C VAL A 44 -1.67 -6.22 14.88
N GLN A 45 -2.05 -5.23 14.08
CA GLN A 45 -2.91 -5.42 12.91
C GLN A 45 -2.06 -5.75 11.68
N THR A 46 -2.04 -7.01 11.28
CA THR A 46 -1.36 -7.45 10.05
C THR A 46 -2.24 -7.19 8.83
N LEU A 47 -1.67 -6.55 7.81
CA LEU A 47 -2.33 -6.25 6.54
C LEU A 47 -1.67 -7.05 5.42
N ALA A 48 -2.45 -7.81 4.66
CA ALA A 48 -1.93 -8.56 3.51
C ALA A 48 -1.77 -7.66 2.29
N TYR A 49 -0.60 -7.70 1.65
CA TYR A 49 -0.37 -7.08 0.35
C TYR A 49 -1.31 -7.67 -0.72
N LEU A 50 -1.96 -6.80 -1.49
CA LEU A 50 -2.82 -7.17 -2.61
C LEU A 50 -2.68 -6.15 -3.75
N SER A 51 -2.13 -6.57 -4.90
CA SER A 51 -2.08 -5.74 -6.11
C SER A 51 -3.42 -5.80 -6.86
N LEU A 52 -3.91 -4.64 -7.34
CA LEU A 52 -5.22 -4.53 -7.96
C LEU A 52 -5.20 -4.27 -9.48
N SER A 53 -4.18 -3.59 -10.01
CA SER A 53 -4.07 -3.30 -11.45
C SER A 53 -2.83 -3.89 -12.12
N GLU A 54 -2.02 -4.64 -11.36
CA GLU A 54 -0.86 -5.37 -11.89
C GLU A 54 -0.85 -6.82 -11.43
N ASP A 55 -0.42 -7.70 -12.32
CA ASP A 55 -0.28 -9.14 -12.09
C ASP A 55 1.17 -9.59 -12.26
N GLN A 56 1.70 -10.23 -11.22
CA GLN A 56 3.05 -10.81 -11.19
C GLN A 56 3.06 -12.30 -11.56
N GLY A 57 1.88 -12.87 -11.82
CA GLY A 57 1.69 -14.27 -12.17
C GLY A 57 2.10 -14.64 -13.60
N PRO A 58 1.96 -15.94 -13.95
CA PRO A 58 2.20 -16.41 -15.31
C PRO A 58 1.20 -15.78 -16.30
N PRO A 59 1.44 -15.89 -17.62
CA PRO A 59 0.54 -15.35 -18.65
C PRO A 59 -0.93 -15.74 -18.42
N ALA A 60 -1.80 -14.76 -18.40
CA ALA A 60 -3.23 -14.92 -18.10
C ALA A 60 -4.10 -14.04 -19.02
N PRO A 61 -5.38 -14.40 -19.26
CA PRO A 61 -6.22 -13.72 -20.25
C PRO A 61 -6.58 -12.27 -19.89
N TRP A 62 -6.45 -11.87 -18.62
CA TRP A 62 -6.68 -10.51 -18.16
C TRP A 62 -5.44 -9.61 -18.29
N GLN A 63 -4.26 -10.17 -18.58
CA GLN A 63 -3.03 -9.38 -18.70
C GLN A 63 -3.01 -8.62 -20.03
N ARG A 64 -2.64 -7.35 -19.94
CA ARG A 64 -2.28 -6.49 -21.07
C ARG A 64 -0.89 -6.90 -21.58
N ARG A 65 -0.52 -6.39 -22.77
CA ARG A 65 0.79 -6.67 -23.36
C ARG A 65 1.90 -5.90 -22.65
N GLU A 66 1.58 -4.69 -22.19
CA GLU A 66 2.48 -3.78 -21.51
C GLU A 66 2.76 -4.27 -20.07
N ARG A 67 3.97 -3.98 -19.61
CA ARG A 67 4.42 -4.28 -18.25
C ARG A 67 4.87 -3.00 -17.58
N ASN A 68 4.72 -2.93 -16.26
CA ASN A 68 5.29 -1.87 -15.46
C ASN A 68 6.83 -1.90 -15.61
N PRO A 69 7.46 -0.83 -16.10
CA PRO A 69 8.91 -0.81 -16.33
C PRO A 69 9.71 -0.83 -15.01
N ASP A 70 9.13 -0.35 -13.91
CA ASP A 70 9.81 -0.22 -12.63
C ASP A 70 9.76 -1.54 -11.82
N TRP A 71 8.62 -2.23 -11.87
CA TRP A 71 8.34 -3.41 -11.04
C TRP A 71 8.13 -4.72 -11.81
N GLY A 72 8.01 -4.65 -13.14
CA GLY A 72 7.92 -5.83 -14.02
C GLY A 72 6.56 -6.51 -14.08
N GLY A 73 5.58 -6.09 -13.28
CA GLY A 73 4.21 -6.62 -13.29
C GLY A 73 3.52 -6.39 -14.63
N ALA A 74 2.70 -7.33 -15.07
CA ALA A 74 1.83 -7.11 -16.23
C ALA A 74 0.67 -6.22 -15.82
N PHE A 75 0.42 -5.14 -16.56
CA PHE A 75 -0.82 -4.39 -16.37
C PHE A 75 -2.00 -5.29 -16.72
N VAL A 76 -3.15 -5.06 -16.09
CA VAL A 76 -4.34 -5.89 -16.32
C VAL A 76 -5.52 -5.08 -16.83
N HIS A 77 -6.48 -5.79 -17.42
CA HIS A 77 -7.85 -5.30 -17.59
C HIS A 77 -8.57 -5.46 -16.25
N VAL A 78 -8.67 -4.38 -15.46
CA VAL A 78 -9.17 -4.43 -14.07
C VAL A 78 -10.64 -4.86 -13.97
N ASP A 79 -11.41 -4.70 -15.05
CA ASP A 79 -12.81 -5.12 -15.18
C ASP A 79 -12.97 -6.56 -15.69
N HIS A 80 -11.88 -7.23 -16.06
CA HIS A 80 -11.95 -8.58 -16.59
C HIS A 80 -12.50 -9.54 -15.51
N PRO A 81 -13.56 -10.31 -15.78
CA PRO A 81 -14.28 -11.05 -14.74
C PRO A 81 -13.41 -12.07 -13.99
N LEU A 82 -12.46 -12.71 -14.69
CA LEU A 82 -11.51 -13.62 -14.04
C LEU A 82 -10.48 -12.90 -13.16
N TRP A 83 -10.12 -11.65 -13.46
CA TRP A 83 -9.24 -10.85 -12.61
C TRP A 83 -9.97 -10.39 -11.35
N VAL A 84 -11.19 -9.89 -11.50
CA VAL A 84 -12.06 -9.54 -10.37
C VAL A 84 -12.22 -10.74 -9.43
N ALA A 85 -12.55 -11.91 -9.97
CA ALA A 85 -12.67 -13.14 -9.17
C ALA A 85 -11.35 -13.55 -8.50
N HIS A 86 -10.22 -13.37 -9.19
CA HIS A 86 -8.89 -13.67 -8.65
C HIS A 86 -8.56 -12.76 -7.45
N VAL A 87 -8.69 -11.45 -7.62
CA VAL A 87 -8.41 -10.45 -6.58
C VAL A 87 -9.33 -10.59 -5.38
N VAL A 88 -10.64 -10.73 -5.61
CA VAL A 88 -11.62 -10.94 -4.53
C VAL A 88 -11.36 -12.27 -3.82
N GLY A 89 -11.00 -13.32 -4.56
CA GLY A 89 -10.60 -14.60 -3.97
C GLY A 89 -9.36 -14.48 -3.06
N ALA A 90 -8.34 -13.74 -3.50
CA ALA A 90 -7.13 -13.48 -2.72
C ALA A 90 -7.44 -12.68 -1.45
N ALA A 91 -8.30 -11.65 -1.53
CA ALA A 91 -8.78 -10.89 -0.38
C ALA A 91 -9.47 -11.80 0.66
N LYS A 92 -10.42 -12.64 0.24
CA LYS A 92 -11.09 -13.63 1.10
C LYS A 92 -10.09 -14.58 1.76
N GLN A 93 -9.13 -15.09 0.98
CA GLN A 93 -8.14 -16.02 1.48
C GLN A 93 -7.23 -15.36 2.54
N ALA A 94 -6.82 -14.11 2.33
CA ALA A 94 -6.01 -13.38 3.30
C ALA A 94 -6.76 -13.21 4.64
N VAL A 95 -8.03 -12.76 4.60
CA VAL A 95 -8.86 -12.64 5.80
C VAL A 95 -9.04 -14.00 6.49
N ALA A 96 -9.35 -15.06 5.73
CA ALA A 96 -9.52 -16.41 6.27
C ALA A 96 -8.24 -16.98 6.90
N ARG A 97 -7.05 -16.55 6.45
CA ARG A 97 -5.76 -16.91 7.03
C ARG A 97 -5.46 -16.20 8.35
N GLY A 98 -6.22 -15.17 8.70
CA GLY A 98 -6.09 -14.41 9.95
C GLY A 98 -5.41 -13.06 9.82
N PHE A 99 -5.30 -12.50 8.60
CA PHE A 99 -4.93 -11.10 8.45
C PHE A 99 -6.04 -10.19 9.00
N ALA A 100 -5.66 -9.11 9.67
CA ALA A 100 -6.59 -8.13 10.22
C ALA A 100 -7.09 -7.11 9.18
N GLY A 101 -6.50 -7.12 7.98
CA GLY A 101 -6.82 -6.21 6.90
C GLY A 101 -6.02 -6.46 5.63
N LEU A 102 -6.17 -5.56 4.66
CA LEU A 102 -5.53 -5.62 3.35
C LEU A 102 -4.85 -4.29 3.05
N PHE A 103 -3.70 -4.37 2.39
CA PHE A 103 -3.03 -3.25 1.77
C PHE A 103 -3.19 -3.34 0.25
N LEU A 104 -3.95 -2.40 -0.29
CA LEU A 104 -4.37 -2.35 -1.69
C LEU A 104 -3.35 -1.54 -2.49
N ASP A 105 -2.56 -2.23 -3.30
CA ASP A 105 -1.50 -1.62 -4.10
C ASP A 105 -1.92 -1.43 -5.57
N THR A 106 -1.07 -0.71 -6.32
CA THR A 106 -1.21 -0.44 -7.76
C THR A 106 -2.49 0.31 -8.11
N LEU A 107 -2.85 1.32 -7.30
CA LEU A 107 -4.09 2.10 -7.50
C LEU A 107 -3.96 3.28 -8.47
N ASN A 108 -2.76 3.59 -8.96
CA ASN A 108 -2.48 4.80 -9.75
C ASN A 108 -2.82 4.66 -11.24
N VAL A 109 -3.93 3.99 -11.56
CA VAL A 109 -4.31 3.76 -12.97
C VAL A 109 -4.61 5.06 -13.71
N GLU A 110 -4.89 6.17 -13.02
CA GLU A 110 -5.05 7.49 -13.62
C GLU A 110 -3.80 7.97 -14.37
N LEU A 111 -2.63 7.40 -14.09
CA LEU A 111 -1.38 7.75 -14.76
C LEU A 111 -1.07 6.86 -15.97
N THR A 112 -1.70 5.68 -16.07
CA THR A 112 -1.38 4.67 -17.08
C THR A 112 -2.57 4.31 -17.97
N TYR A 113 -3.73 4.03 -17.36
CA TYR A 113 -5.01 3.72 -18.01
C TYR A 113 -6.14 4.52 -17.34
N PRO A 114 -6.27 5.84 -17.60
CA PRO A 114 -7.27 6.69 -16.94
C PRO A 114 -8.71 6.21 -17.12
N GLU A 115 -9.00 5.51 -18.21
CA GLU A 115 -10.30 4.88 -18.48
C GLU A 115 -10.66 3.77 -17.47
N ASP A 116 -9.67 3.17 -16.82
CA ASP A 116 -9.87 2.08 -15.86
C ASP A 116 -10.25 2.59 -14.46
N VAL A 117 -10.16 3.91 -14.18
CA VAL A 117 -10.43 4.50 -12.85
C VAL A 117 -11.81 4.07 -12.27
N PRO A 118 -12.93 4.16 -13.02
CA PRO A 118 -14.24 3.73 -12.49
C PRO A 118 -14.31 2.22 -12.25
N HIS A 119 -13.63 1.43 -13.08
CA HIS A 119 -13.60 -0.02 -12.98
C HIS A 119 -12.78 -0.49 -11.78
N LEU A 120 -11.63 0.16 -11.54
CA LEU A 120 -10.81 -0.09 -10.38
C LEU A 120 -11.54 0.29 -9.08
N LEU A 121 -12.25 1.43 -9.06
CA LEU A 121 -13.08 1.80 -7.90
C LEU A 121 -14.16 0.74 -7.62
N THR A 122 -14.76 0.17 -8.66
CA THR A 122 -15.73 -0.93 -8.53
C THR A 122 -15.07 -2.19 -7.96
N LEU A 123 -13.85 -2.51 -8.39
CA LEU A 123 -13.07 -3.62 -7.83
C LEU A 123 -12.73 -3.41 -6.35
N VAL A 124 -12.32 -2.20 -5.94
CA VAL A 124 -12.08 -1.87 -4.52
C VAL A 124 -13.35 -2.04 -3.70
N ALA A 125 -14.51 -1.61 -4.21
CA ALA A 125 -15.79 -1.81 -3.54
C ALA A 125 -16.15 -3.29 -3.38
N ALA A 126 -15.89 -4.12 -4.39
CA ALA A 126 -16.08 -5.57 -4.31
C ALA A 126 -15.15 -6.23 -3.29
N VAL A 127 -13.90 -5.75 -3.19
CA VAL A 127 -12.96 -6.21 -2.15
C VAL A 127 -13.45 -5.81 -0.76
N ARG A 128 -13.98 -4.58 -0.58
CA ARG A 128 -14.54 -4.11 0.69
C ARG A 128 -15.71 -4.97 1.18
N GLU A 129 -16.65 -5.28 0.29
CA GLU A 129 -17.82 -6.11 0.63
C GLU A 129 -17.40 -7.48 1.19
N GLU A 130 -16.31 -8.05 0.68
CA GLU A 130 -15.86 -9.38 1.04
C GLU A 130 -14.85 -9.41 2.19
N ALA A 131 -14.19 -8.29 2.45
CA ALA A 131 -13.20 -8.15 3.52
C ALA A 131 -13.80 -7.59 4.82
N GLU A 132 -14.99 -6.99 4.79
CA GLU A 132 -15.64 -6.41 5.98
C GLU A 132 -15.72 -7.42 7.16
N PRO A 133 -15.35 -7.02 8.40
CA PRO A 133 -14.96 -5.69 8.88
C PRO A 133 -13.45 -5.41 8.89
N ALA A 134 -12.66 -6.13 8.11
CA ALA A 134 -11.21 -5.95 8.07
C ALA A 134 -10.80 -4.56 7.56
N TYR A 135 -9.63 -4.10 8.02
CA TYR A 135 -9.09 -2.78 7.70
C TYR A 135 -8.56 -2.73 6.25
N LEU A 136 -8.92 -1.71 5.47
CA LEU A 136 -8.42 -1.50 4.12
C LEU A 136 -7.51 -0.27 4.06
N LEU A 137 -6.27 -0.48 3.64
CA LEU A 137 -5.27 0.55 3.44
C LEU A 137 -4.97 0.71 1.95
N ALA A 138 -5.32 1.85 1.36
CA ALA A 138 -5.01 2.12 -0.04
C ALA A 138 -3.61 2.71 -0.21
N ASN A 139 -2.82 2.18 -1.13
CA ASN A 139 -1.61 2.86 -1.61
C ASN A 139 -1.99 3.89 -2.66
N ARG A 140 -1.98 5.17 -2.30
CA ARG A 140 -2.45 6.30 -3.13
C ARG A 140 -3.90 6.14 -3.60
N GLY A 141 -4.14 5.96 -4.91
CA GLY A 141 -5.47 5.96 -5.52
C GLY A 141 -6.12 7.34 -5.63
N PHE A 142 -5.32 8.41 -5.73
CA PHE A 142 -5.82 9.79 -5.68
C PHE A 142 -6.81 10.13 -6.81
N GLY A 143 -6.66 9.50 -7.99
CA GLY A 143 -7.62 9.65 -9.10
C GLY A 143 -9.05 9.19 -8.78
N MET A 144 -9.24 8.38 -7.73
CA MET A 144 -10.55 7.88 -7.29
C MET A 144 -11.17 8.67 -6.12
N LEU A 145 -10.48 9.70 -5.60
CA LEU A 145 -11.01 10.53 -4.53
C LEU A 145 -12.12 11.48 -5.06
N PRO A 146 -13.14 11.80 -4.24
CA PRO A 146 -13.30 11.42 -2.84
C PRO A 146 -13.96 10.05 -2.62
N ARG A 147 -14.46 9.38 -3.68
CA ARG A 147 -15.23 8.13 -3.54
C ARG A 147 -14.45 6.98 -2.90
N LEU A 148 -13.14 6.91 -3.18
CA LEU A 148 -12.26 5.94 -2.51
C LEU A 148 -12.25 6.10 -0.98
N ALA A 149 -12.35 7.33 -0.47
CA ALA A 149 -12.34 7.59 0.97
C ALA A 149 -13.59 7.08 1.69
N GLU A 150 -14.67 6.78 0.96
CA GLU A 150 -15.89 6.20 1.53
C GLU A 150 -15.78 4.68 1.72
N ILE A 151 -14.75 4.03 1.16
CA ILE A 151 -14.64 2.57 1.09
C ILE A 151 -13.35 2.01 1.73
N VAL A 152 -12.37 2.85 2.02
CA VAL A 152 -11.12 2.47 2.69
C VAL A 152 -10.97 3.18 4.03
N ASP A 153 -10.17 2.60 4.93
CA ASP A 153 -9.96 3.13 6.28
C ASP A 153 -8.73 4.06 6.35
N GLY A 154 -7.81 3.93 5.40
CA GLY A 154 -6.64 4.79 5.33
C GLY A 154 -5.96 4.83 3.97
N ILE A 155 -5.04 5.79 3.83
CA ILE A 155 -4.22 5.98 2.62
C ILE A 155 -2.74 6.08 2.97
N VAL A 156 -1.91 5.45 2.14
CA VAL A 156 -0.46 5.60 2.12
C VAL A 156 -0.08 6.48 0.93
N PHE A 157 0.73 7.49 1.16
CA PHE A 157 1.36 8.27 0.09
C PHE A 157 2.76 7.71 -0.20
N GLU A 158 2.90 6.90 -1.25
CA GLU A 158 4.17 6.23 -1.60
C GLU A 158 4.76 6.66 -2.97
N SER A 159 5.92 7.27 -3.10
CA SER A 159 6.64 7.97 -2.05
C SER A 159 6.24 9.43 -1.98
N PHE A 160 6.21 9.95 -0.77
CA PHE A 160 5.75 11.31 -0.49
C PHE A 160 6.86 12.34 -0.64
N SER A 161 8.05 12.02 -0.15
CA SER A 161 9.17 12.95 0.03
C SER A 161 10.45 12.46 -0.63
N ALA A 162 10.82 11.20 -0.38
CA ALA A 162 12.07 10.59 -0.81
C ALA A 162 11.80 9.30 -1.56
N ARG A 163 12.47 9.12 -2.69
CA ARG A 163 12.24 7.99 -3.60
C ARG A 163 13.53 7.22 -3.85
N TRP A 164 13.33 5.98 -4.26
CA TRP A 164 14.34 5.29 -5.03
C TRP A 164 14.40 5.86 -6.45
N THR A 165 15.59 5.95 -7.00
CA THR A 165 15.93 6.27 -8.39
C THR A 165 16.67 5.08 -8.98
N GLU A 166 16.81 4.96 -10.30
CA GLU A 166 17.36 3.77 -10.98
C GLU A 166 18.60 3.12 -10.32
N GLN A 167 19.44 3.91 -9.63
CA GLN A 167 20.65 3.43 -8.97
C GLN A 167 20.83 3.93 -7.52
N SER A 168 19.96 4.80 -7.01
CA SER A 168 20.22 5.50 -5.73
C SER A 168 18.92 5.99 -5.06
N TYR A 169 19.04 6.85 -4.05
CA TYR A 169 17.92 7.45 -3.34
C TYR A 169 18.05 8.98 -3.38
N ALA A 170 16.93 9.66 -3.57
CA ALA A 170 16.91 11.11 -3.70
C ALA A 170 15.56 11.68 -3.23
N PRO A 171 15.53 12.94 -2.76
CA PRO A 171 14.27 13.65 -2.63
C PRO A 171 13.59 13.79 -4.00
N TRP A 172 12.26 13.92 -4.00
CA TRP A 172 11.56 14.37 -5.20
C TRP A 172 12.01 15.79 -5.60
N PRO A 173 11.96 16.15 -6.90
CA PRO A 173 12.14 17.53 -7.35
C PRO A 173 11.17 18.50 -6.66
N ALA A 174 11.57 19.78 -6.56
CA ALA A 174 10.84 20.77 -5.76
C ALA A 174 9.38 20.97 -6.22
N ASP A 175 9.14 21.00 -7.53
CA ASP A 175 7.80 21.09 -8.14
C ASP A 175 6.94 19.87 -7.81
N VAL A 176 7.52 18.66 -7.81
CA VAL A 176 6.82 17.44 -7.41
C VAL A 176 6.50 17.45 -5.91
N LEU A 177 7.43 17.94 -5.08
CA LEU A 177 7.18 18.13 -3.65
C LEU A 177 6.05 19.14 -3.42
N GLU A 178 6.02 20.25 -4.13
CA GLU A 178 4.91 21.22 -4.03
C GLU A 178 3.57 20.58 -4.42
N PHE A 179 3.53 19.80 -5.50
CA PHE A 179 2.33 19.06 -5.89
C PHE A 179 1.89 18.01 -4.87
N HIS A 180 2.84 17.25 -4.31
CA HIS A 180 2.55 16.29 -3.24
C HIS A 180 2.01 16.98 -1.98
N ALA A 181 2.48 18.18 -1.65
CA ALA A 181 1.95 18.97 -0.53
C ALA A 181 0.46 19.30 -0.75
N GLN A 182 0.09 19.73 -1.96
CA GLN A 182 -1.30 20.05 -2.29
C GLN A 182 -2.22 18.82 -2.13
N ILE A 183 -1.76 17.64 -2.57
CA ILE A 183 -2.52 16.40 -2.37
C ILE A 183 -2.63 16.09 -0.88
N ALA A 184 -1.54 16.18 -0.10
CA ALA A 184 -1.58 15.89 1.32
C ALA A 184 -2.52 16.83 2.09
N GLU A 185 -2.57 18.11 1.72
CA GLU A 185 -3.53 19.08 2.28
C GLU A 185 -4.98 18.70 1.98
N GLN A 186 -5.27 18.16 0.79
CA GLN A 186 -6.60 17.63 0.45
C GLN A 186 -6.94 16.38 1.25
N LEU A 187 -5.98 15.47 1.45
CA LEU A 187 -6.17 14.25 2.25
C LEU A 187 -6.53 14.57 3.71
N LEU A 188 -5.97 15.63 4.28
CA LEU A 188 -6.29 16.08 5.65
C LEU A 188 -7.77 16.50 5.83
N GLN A 189 -8.51 16.72 4.75
CA GLN A 189 -9.94 17.02 4.80
C GLN A 189 -10.82 15.76 4.84
N LEU A 190 -10.22 14.57 4.73
CA LEU A 190 -10.90 13.28 4.71
C LEU A 190 -10.74 12.59 6.07
N GLU A 191 -11.75 11.85 6.49
CA GLU A 191 -11.71 11.05 7.72
C GLU A 191 -10.99 9.72 7.48
N LEU A 192 -9.68 9.78 7.22
CA LEU A 192 -8.83 8.63 6.91
C LEU A 192 -7.61 8.59 7.82
N ASP A 193 -7.14 7.38 8.13
CA ASP A 193 -5.80 7.19 8.67
C ASP A 193 -4.77 7.48 7.56
N LEU A 194 -3.88 8.46 7.77
CA LEU A 194 -2.92 8.89 6.76
C LEU A 194 -1.49 8.47 7.09
N TYR A 195 -0.81 7.88 6.12
CA TYR A 195 0.57 7.41 6.23
C TYR A 195 1.42 7.91 5.05
N SER A 196 2.73 7.98 5.26
CA SER A 196 3.70 8.13 4.18
C SER A 196 4.67 6.96 4.18
N LEU A 197 5.01 6.48 2.99
CA LEU A 197 6.06 5.50 2.77
C LEU A 197 7.15 6.15 1.93
N ASP A 198 8.37 6.22 2.44
CA ASP A 198 9.48 6.86 1.76
C ASP A 198 10.71 5.96 1.72
N TYR A 199 11.59 6.23 0.77
CA TYR A 199 12.76 5.40 0.50
C TYR A 199 14.06 6.17 0.72
N ALA A 200 14.93 5.65 1.60
CA ALA A 200 16.20 6.29 1.91
C ALA A 200 17.34 5.30 2.27
N ASP A 201 18.56 5.70 1.95
CA ASP A 201 19.81 5.01 2.30
C ASP A 201 20.69 5.77 3.30
N SER A 202 20.29 6.99 3.68
CA SER A 202 21.01 7.85 4.62
C SER A 202 20.08 8.47 5.65
N GLN A 203 20.60 8.73 6.84
CA GLN A 203 19.85 9.35 7.94
C GLN A 203 19.31 10.73 7.54
N GLY A 204 20.10 11.54 6.83
CA GLY A 204 19.67 12.88 6.42
C GLY A 204 18.45 12.87 5.49
N LEU A 205 18.35 11.89 4.60
CA LEU A 205 17.20 11.73 3.70
C LEU A 205 15.99 11.16 4.43
N ALA A 206 16.20 10.21 5.35
CA ALA A 206 15.14 9.70 6.22
C ALA A 206 14.55 10.81 7.10
N ASP A 207 15.41 11.59 7.77
CA ASP A 207 14.95 12.72 8.61
C ASP A 207 14.21 13.78 7.78
N PHE A 208 14.59 13.98 6.52
CA PHE A 208 13.87 14.86 5.60
C PHE A 208 12.45 14.36 5.33
N ALA A 209 12.29 13.08 4.99
CA ALA A 209 11.00 12.46 4.76
C ALA A 209 10.11 12.52 6.01
N GLU A 210 10.63 12.13 7.18
CA GLU A 210 9.88 12.13 8.44
C GLU A 210 9.45 13.53 8.88
N ARG A 211 10.31 14.55 8.72
CA ARG A 211 9.93 15.94 9.02
C ARG A 211 8.80 16.42 8.13
N ARG A 212 8.87 16.09 6.83
CA ARG A 212 7.86 16.50 5.86
C ARG A 212 6.54 15.76 6.10
N ALA A 213 6.56 14.46 6.33
CA ALA A 213 5.37 13.69 6.72
C ALA A 213 4.68 14.31 7.94
N ARG A 214 5.45 14.63 8.99
CA ARG A 214 4.93 15.30 10.20
C ARG A 214 4.30 16.67 9.91
N GLN A 215 4.87 17.45 8.99
CA GLN A 215 4.32 18.75 8.59
C GLN A 215 2.90 18.62 8.02
N PHE A 216 2.60 17.52 7.33
CA PHE A 216 1.31 17.26 6.70
C PHE A 216 0.46 16.23 7.48
N GLY A 217 0.76 15.98 8.76
CA GLY A 217 -0.01 15.07 9.60
C GLY A 217 0.05 13.60 9.18
N LEU A 218 1.00 13.21 8.34
CA LEU A 218 1.18 11.82 7.88
C LEU A 218 2.04 11.03 8.88
N GLN A 219 1.62 9.80 9.17
CA GLN A 219 2.38 8.86 9.97
C GLN A 219 3.44 8.17 9.11
N SER A 220 4.72 8.51 9.34
CA SER A 220 5.82 8.15 8.44
C SER A 220 6.39 6.76 8.69
N PHE A 221 6.74 6.08 7.60
CA PHE A 221 7.67 4.95 7.58
C PHE A 221 8.71 5.15 6.45
N VAL A 222 9.99 4.96 6.77
CA VAL A 222 11.09 5.09 5.81
C VAL A 222 11.87 3.78 5.75
N SER A 223 12.07 3.25 4.55
CA SER A 223 12.74 1.97 4.35
C SER A 223 13.62 1.95 3.11
N ASP A 224 14.19 0.79 2.79
CA ASP A 224 14.82 0.53 1.50
C ASP A 224 13.78 0.12 0.46
N ARG A 225 14.14 0.18 -0.83
CA ARG A 225 13.23 -0.18 -1.94
C ARG A 225 12.62 -1.57 -1.80
N ALA A 226 13.37 -2.53 -1.26
CA ALA A 226 12.90 -3.92 -1.12
C ALA A 226 12.01 -4.14 0.11
N LEU A 227 11.77 -3.10 0.93
CA LEU A 227 11.03 -3.19 2.19
C LEU A 227 11.56 -4.33 3.08
N SER A 228 12.90 -4.38 3.19
CA SER A 228 13.62 -5.41 3.94
C SER A 228 14.01 -4.96 5.35
N ARG A 229 13.66 -3.72 5.71
CA ARG A 229 13.92 -3.12 7.03
C ARG A 229 12.60 -2.90 7.76
N ALA A 230 12.57 -3.33 9.02
CA ALA A 230 11.48 -3.17 10.00
C ALA A 230 12.03 -2.52 11.27
#